data_AF-A0AA41DBA1-F1
#
_entry.id   AF-A0AA41DBA1-F1
#
_cell.length_a   1.000
_cell.length_b   1.000
_cell.length_c   1.000
_cell.angle_alpha   90.00
_cell.angle_beta   90.00
_cell.angle_gamma   90.00
#
_symmetry.space_group_name_H-M   'P 1'
#
loop_
_entity.id
_entity.type
_entity.pdbx_description
1 polymer ?
#
loop_
_entity_poly.entity_id
_entity_poly.type
_entity_poly.pdbx_seq_one_letter_code
_entity_poly.pdbx_strand_id
1 'polypeptide(L)'
;MGKLESSKEELTFGGKMRLNAKQVDADLRQARQYVNDALREAVCRWIDDNKASRARTARAFGISAERVGTFEFETMMRKHEAERRARIGNEPMVTIGGR
;
A
#
# COMPACT_ATOMS: atom_id res chain seq x y z
N MET A 1 48.24 -4.09 21.92
CA MET A 1 47.91 -5.12 20.90
C MET A 1 46.40 -5.30 20.86
N GLY A 2 45.70 -4.54 20.03
CA GLY A 2 44.26 -4.70 19.80
C GLY A 2 44.08 -5.46 18.49
N LYS A 3 43.47 -6.66 18.55
CA LYS A 3 43.09 -7.40 17.35
C LYS A 3 41.91 -6.66 16.71
N LEU A 4 42.19 -5.99 15.59
CA LEU A 4 41.17 -5.60 14.62
C LEU A 4 40.62 -6.90 14.02
N GLU A 5 39.49 -7.38 14.54
CA GLU A 5 38.69 -8.38 13.84
C GLU A 5 38.05 -7.69 12.64
N SER A 6 38.78 -7.79 11.51
CA SER A 6 38.32 -7.46 10.17
C SER A 6 36.99 -8.17 9.93
N SER A 7 35.90 -7.40 9.97
CA SER A 7 34.57 -7.81 9.49
C SER A 7 34.75 -8.46 8.13
N LYS A 8 34.53 -9.77 8.10
CA LYS A 8 34.67 -10.61 6.91
C LYS A 8 33.55 -10.26 5.94
N GLU A 9 33.81 -9.30 5.06
CA GLU A 9 33.06 -9.13 3.82
C GLU A 9 33.21 -10.42 2.98
N GLU A 10 32.23 -11.32 3.08
CA GLU A 10 32.01 -12.34 2.06
C GLU A 10 30.84 -11.90 1.17
N LEU A 11 31.12 -10.94 0.30
CA LEU A 11 30.38 -10.73 -0.94
C LEU A 11 30.65 -11.94 -1.86
N THR A 12 29.90 -13.02 -1.66
CA THR A 12 29.92 -14.17 -2.58
C THR A 12 29.01 -13.89 -3.77
N PHE A 13 29.58 -13.28 -4.81
CA PHE A 13 28.98 -13.17 -6.13
C PHE A 13 29.04 -14.55 -6.82
N GLY A 14 28.08 -15.43 -6.50
CA GLY A 14 28.05 -16.79 -7.05
C GLY A 14 27.14 -17.81 -6.34
N GLY A 15 26.51 -17.44 -5.22
CA GLY A 15 25.54 -18.30 -4.54
C GLY A 15 24.18 -18.25 -5.21
N LYS A 16 23.67 -19.37 -5.72
CA LYS A 16 22.25 -19.50 -6.13
C LYS A 16 21.39 -19.03 -4.95
N MET A 17 20.73 -17.88 -5.11
CA MET A 17 19.86 -17.28 -4.12
C MET A 17 18.75 -18.29 -3.82
N ARG A 18 18.90 -19.07 -2.74
CA ARG A 18 17.86 -19.98 -2.26
C ARG A 18 16.78 -19.11 -1.65
N LEU A 19 15.85 -18.66 -2.48
CA LEU A 19 14.69 -17.92 -2.04
C LEU A 19 13.91 -18.80 -1.06
N ASN A 20 13.75 -18.33 0.17
CA ASN A 20 12.90 -18.98 1.16
C ASN A 20 11.46 -18.92 0.64
N ALA A 21 10.79 -20.06 0.49
CA ALA A 21 9.44 -20.13 -0.08
C ALA A 21 8.46 -19.17 0.62
N LYS A 22 8.61 -18.98 1.94
CA LYS A 22 7.80 -18.02 2.71
C LYS A 22 8.04 -16.57 2.31
N GLN A 23 9.28 -16.22 1.98
CA GLN A 23 9.65 -14.87 1.52
C GLN A 23 9.11 -14.63 0.11
N VAL A 24 9.24 -15.61 -0.79
CA VAL A 24 8.67 -15.52 -2.15
C VAL A 24 7.16 -15.32 -2.10
N ASP A 25 6.46 -16.07 -1.25
CA ASP A 25 5.01 -15.92 -1.09
C ASP A 25 4.62 -14.54 -0.53
N ALA A 26 5.39 -14.02 0.43
CA ALA A 26 5.19 -12.68 0.98
C ALA A 26 5.39 -11.60 -0.09
N ASP A 27 6.49 -11.68 -0.85
CA ASP A 27 6.82 -10.75 -1.93
C ASP A 27 5.76 -10.76 -3.03
N LEU A 28 5.27 -11.94 -3.41
CA LEU A 28 4.19 -12.08 -4.39
C LEU A 28 2.87 -11.49 -3.89
N ARG A 29 2.53 -11.64 -2.60
CA ARG A 29 1.35 -11.00 -2.01
C ARG A 29 1.48 -9.49 -2.05
N GLN A 30 2.65 -8.98 -1.69
CA GLN A 30 2.93 -7.55 -1.69
C GLN A 30 2.86 -6.98 -3.12
N ALA A 31 3.46 -7.65 -4.10
CA ALA A 31 3.39 -7.26 -5.51
C ALA A 31 1.94 -7.22 -6.02
N ARG A 32 1.13 -8.25 -5.70
CA ARG A 32 -0.30 -8.27 -6.04
C ARG A 32 -1.05 -7.09 -5.40
N GLN A 33 -0.74 -6.76 -4.16
CA GLN A 33 -1.37 -5.64 -3.47
C GLN A 33 -1.02 -4.30 -4.12
N TYR A 34 0.24 -4.08 -4.51
CA TYR A 34 0.63 -2.87 -5.25
C TYR A 34 -0.08 -2.74 -6.59
N VAL A 35 -0.17 -3.83 -7.36
CA VAL A 35 -0.89 -3.83 -8.64
C VAL A 35 -2.37 -3.48 -8.42
N ASN A 36 -2.99 -4.02 -7.36
CA ASN A 36 -4.39 -3.72 -7.05
C ASN A 36 -4.59 -2.26 -6.62
N ASP A 37 -3.68 -1.72 -5.80
CA ASP A 37 -3.71 -0.31 -5.39
C ASP A 37 -3.53 0.64 -6.58
N ALA A 38 -2.60 0.33 -7.50
CA ALA A 38 -2.40 1.10 -8.72
C ALA A 38 -3.64 1.08 -9.63
N LEU A 39 -4.28 -0.09 -9.77
CA LEU A 39 -5.52 -0.23 -10.53
C LEU A 39 -6.66 0.58 -9.90
N ARG A 40 -6.83 0.52 -8.57
CA ARG A 40 -7.82 1.32 -7.85
C ARG A 40 -7.64 2.80 -8.13
N GLU A 41 -6.41 3.31 -7.98
CA GLU A 41 -6.11 4.73 -8.23
C GLU A 41 -6.43 5.15 -9.66
N ALA A 42 -6.05 4.36 -10.66
CA ALA A 42 -6.34 4.65 -12.05
C ALA A 42 -7.86 4.69 -12.32
N VAL A 43 -8.61 3.75 -11.75
CA VAL A 43 -10.08 3.69 -11.87
C VAL A 43 -10.73 4.91 -11.24
N CYS A 44 -10.36 5.28 -10.00
CA CYS A 44 -10.94 6.43 -9.31
C CYS A 44 -10.61 7.75 -10.02
N ARG A 45 -9.37 7.94 -10.47
CA ARG A 45 -9.00 9.13 -11.26
C ARG A 45 -9.81 9.21 -12.55
N TRP A 46 -9.97 8.09 -13.27
CA TRP A 46 -10.77 8.07 -14.49
C TRP A 46 -12.23 8.45 -14.25
N ILE A 47 -12.84 7.98 -13.15
CA ILE A 47 -14.20 8.37 -12.76
C ILE A 47 -14.29 9.88 -12.56
N ASP A 48 -13.37 10.46 -11.78
CA ASP A 48 -13.34 11.89 -11.47
C ASP A 48 -13.12 12.73 -12.74
N ASP A 49 -12.14 12.37 -13.56
CA ASP A 49 -11.78 13.09 -14.79
C ASP A 49 -12.90 13.06 -15.83
N ASN A 50 -13.60 11.93 -15.96
CA ASN A 50 -14.61 11.71 -17.00
C ASN A 50 -16.04 11.89 -16.51
N LYS A 51 -16.25 12.14 -15.20
CA LYS A 51 -17.56 12.12 -14.54
C LYS A 51 -18.36 10.87 -14.91
N ALA A 52 -17.67 9.73 -14.97
CA ALA A 52 -18.21 8.51 -15.53
C ALA A 52 -19.01 7.70 -14.50
N SER A 53 -20.09 7.05 -14.94
CA SER A 53 -20.81 6.09 -14.10
C SER A 53 -19.99 4.81 -13.91
N ARG A 54 -20.28 4.06 -12.83
CA ARG A 54 -19.66 2.74 -12.56
C ARG A 54 -19.70 1.80 -13.75
N ALA A 55 -20.84 1.75 -14.46
CA ALA A 55 -21.02 0.89 -15.62
C ALA A 55 -20.12 1.31 -16.79
N ARG A 56 -19.91 2.61 -17.01
CA ARG A 56 -19.02 3.11 -18.06
C ARG A 56 -17.55 2.82 -17.71
N THR A 57 -17.17 3.02 -16.46
CA THR A 57 -15.81 2.74 -15.98
C THR A 57 -15.50 1.24 -16.00
N ALA A 58 -16.46 0.40 -15.59
CA ALA A 58 -16.35 -1.06 -15.68
C ALA A 58 -16.02 -1.52 -17.11
N ARG A 59 -16.70 -0.95 -18.12
CA ARG A 59 -16.42 -1.22 -19.54
C ARG A 59 -15.04 -0.73 -19.97
N ALA A 60 -14.63 0.45 -19.53
CA ALA A 60 -13.33 1.03 -19.92
C ALA A 60 -12.13 0.22 -19.37
N PHE A 61 -12.27 -0.35 -18.18
CA PHE A 61 -11.21 -1.10 -17.50
C PHE A 61 -11.36 -2.63 -17.61
N GLY A 62 -12.44 -3.13 -18.24
CA GLY A 62 -12.70 -4.57 -18.36
C GLY A 62 -12.93 -5.27 -17.01
N ILE A 63 -13.51 -4.57 -16.03
CA ILE A 63 -13.79 -5.10 -14.68
C ILE A 63 -15.29 -5.04 -14.37
N SER A 64 -15.74 -5.73 -13.32
CA SER A 64 -17.14 -5.68 -12.90
C SER A 64 -17.49 -4.32 -12.27
N ALA A 65 -18.75 -3.89 -12.43
CA ALA A 65 -19.23 -2.65 -11.79
C ALA A 65 -19.21 -2.73 -10.26
N GLU A 66 -19.36 -3.94 -9.69
CA GLU A 66 -19.18 -4.18 -8.26
C GLU A 66 -17.75 -3.86 -7.83
N ARG A 67 -16.75 -4.32 -8.58
CA ARG A 67 -15.34 -4.05 -8.29
C ARG A 67 -15.00 -2.57 -8.38
N VAL A 68 -15.60 -1.85 -9.33
CA VAL A 68 -15.53 -0.38 -9.38
C VAL A 68 -16.10 0.24 -8.09
N GLY A 69 -17.25 -0.25 -7.62
CA GLY A 69 -17.85 0.20 -6.36
C GLY A 69 -16.97 -0.06 -5.14
N THR A 70 -16.31 -1.23 -5.08
CA THR A 70 -15.32 -1.54 -4.03
C THR A 70 -14.17 -0.54 -4.04
N PHE A 71 -13.65 -0.19 -5.21
CA PHE A 71 -12.57 0.78 -5.37
C PHE A 71 -12.95 2.19 -4.89
N GLU A 72 -14.15 2.65 -5.20
CA GLU A 72 -14.65 3.93 -4.67
C GLU A 72 -14.79 3.89 -3.14
N PHE A 73 -15.34 2.82 -2.59
CA PHE A 73 -15.52 2.65 -1.15
C PHE A 73 -14.17 2.63 -0.41
N GLU A 74 -13.21 1.83 -0.86
CA GLU A 74 -11.86 1.78 -0.27
C GLU A 74 -11.18 3.15 -0.31
N THR A 75 -11.31 3.88 -1.42
CA THR A 75 -10.72 5.21 -1.57
C THR A 75 -11.37 6.21 -0.60
N MET A 76 -12.69 6.15 -0.44
CA MET A 76 -13.41 6.95 0.55
C MET A 76 -12.96 6.65 1.98
N MET A 77 -12.84 5.37 2.34
CA MET A 77 -12.39 4.95 3.67
C MET A 77 -10.95 5.40 3.97
N ARG A 78 -10.04 5.31 2.99
CA ARG A 78 -8.65 5.79 3.14
C ARG A 78 -8.61 7.31 3.37
N LYS A 79 -9.43 8.09 2.66
CA LYS A 79 -9.53 9.54 2.88
C LYS A 79 -10.03 9.85 4.29
N HIS A 80 -11.10 9.19 4.72
CA HIS A 80 -11.66 9.38 6.06
C HIS A 80 -10.67 8.96 7.18
N GLU A 81 -9.91 7.89 6.98
CA GLU A 81 -8.87 7.48 7.92
C GLU A 81 -7.71 8.48 7.98
N ALA A 82 -7.28 9.00 6.82
CA ALA A 82 -6.26 10.05 6.75
C ALA A 82 -6.71 11.33 7.45
N GLU A 83 -7.96 11.76 7.25
CA GLU A 83 -8.57 12.91 7.92
C GLU A 83 -8.66 12.68 9.43
N ARG A 84 -9.12 11.50 9.87
CA ARG A 84 -9.16 11.12 11.29
C ARG A 84 -7.75 11.19 11.90
N ARG A 85 -6.74 10.63 11.22
CA ARG A 85 -5.36 10.62 11.70
C ARG A 85 -4.77 12.03 11.77
N ALA A 86 -5.06 12.89 10.79
CA ALA A 86 -4.65 14.29 10.80
C ALA A 86 -5.30 15.05 11.96
N ARG A 87 -6.57 14.76 12.29
CA ARG A 87 -7.26 15.37 13.43
C ARG A 87 -6.64 14.96 14.76
N ILE A 88 -6.41 13.66 14.98
CA ILE A 88 -5.79 13.15 16.22
C ILE A 88 -4.33 13.61 16.33
N GLY A 89 -3.59 13.69 15.23
CA GLY A 89 -2.20 14.16 15.20
C GLY A 89 -2.04 15.65 15.49
N ASN A 90 -3.09 16.46 15.27
CA ASN A 90 -3.11 17.89 15.55
C ASN A 90 -3.87 18.25 16.84
N GLU A 91 -4.47 17.30 17.54
CA GLU A 91 -5.04 17.54 18.87
C GLU A 91 -3.89 17.68 19.88
N PRO A 92 -3.76 18.83 20.59
CA PRO A 92 -2.79 18.91 21.68
C PRO A 92 -3.15 17.81 22.68
N MET A 93 -2.18 16.94 23.00
CA MET A 93 -2.33 16.01 24.11
C MET A 93 -2.61 16.83 25.37
N VAL A 94 -3.89 16.93 25.76
CA VAL A 94 -4.25 17.44 27.07
C VAL A 94 -3.77 16.39 28.05
N THR A 95 -2.56 16.57 28.57
CA THR A 95 -2.09 15.84 29.73
C THR A 95 -2.98 16.30 30.89
N ILE A 96 -4.02 15.53 31.18
CA ILE A 96 -4.81 15.71 32.40
C ILE A 96 -3.85 15.37 33.54
N GLY A 97 -3.17 16.40 34.06
CA GLY A 97 -2.40 16.31 35.29
C GLY A 97 -3.36 15.92 36.40
N GLY A 98 -3.28 14.65 36.82
CA GLY A 98 -3.96 14.17 38.00
C GLY A 98 -3.54 15.01 39.21
N ARG A 99 -4.53 15.52 39.94
CA ARG A 99 -4.34 15.97 41.32
C ARG A 99 -4.54 14.79 42.25
#